data_AF-A0A1T5LFN2-F1
#
_entry.id   AF-A0A1T5LFN2-F1
#
_cell.length_a   1.000
_cell.length_b   1.000
_cell.length_c   1.000
_cell.angle_alpha   90.00
_cell.angle_beta   90.00
_cell.angle_gamma   90.00
#
_symmetry.space_group_name_H-M   'P 1'
#
loop_
_entity.id
_entity.type
_entity.pdbx_description
1 polymer ?
#
loop_
_entity_poly.entity_id
_entity_poly.type
_entity_poly.pdbx_seq_one_letter_code
_entity_poly.pdbx_strand_id
1 'polypeptide(L)'
;MEHVLMPIAIFGSFGTTLYFFTKVLTDYILKKKMIDKGFVNEESQSIFKDYSAENKYSSLKWGLIAFFSGISLILMDYLDVRPDSTLPYGIFAVALSLGFLIYYFLVKKFTK
;
A
#
# COMPACT_ATOMS: atom_id res chain seq x y z
N MET A 1 21.99 -2.37 27.35
CA MET A 1 20.70 -3.07 27.09
C MET A 1 20.05 -2.60 25.78
N GLU A 2 20.20 -1.34 25.36
CA GLU A 2 19.56 -0.83 24.12
C GLU A 2 20.13 -1.39 22.81
N HIS A 3 21.44 -1.70 22.74
CA HIS A 3 22.07 -2.20 21.51
C HIS A 3 21.63 -3.61 21.07
N VAL A 4 21.05 -4.43 21.96
CA VAL A 4 20.58 -5.78 21.64
C VAL A 4 19.09 -5.84 21.33
N LEU A 5 18.32 -4.79 21.64
CA LEU A 5 16.90 -4.70 21.32
C LEU A 5 16.66 -4.44 19.83
N MET A 6 17.52 -3.65 19.19
CA MET A 6 17.37 -3.25 17.79
C MET A 6 17.44 -4.44 16.81
N PRO A 7 18.40 -5.39 16.93
CA PRO A 7 18.44 -6.56 16.07
C PRO A 7 17.23 -7.48 16.28
N ILE A 8 16.81 -7.69 17.53
CA ILE A 8 15.67 -8.57 17.87
C ILE A 8 14.37 -8.03 17.27
N ALA A 9 14.14 -6.72 17.35
CA ALA A 9 12.97 -6.08 16.75
C ALA A 9 12.96 -6.22 15.21
N ILE A 10 14.12 -6.09 14.56
CA ILE A 10 14.25 -6.26 13.11
C ILE A 10 13.93 -7.71 12.72
N PHE A 11 14.55 -8.71 13.36
CA PHE A 11 14.28 -10.12 13.04
C PHE A 11 12.83 -10.52 13.33
N GLY A 12 12.23 -10.02 14.43
CA GLY A 12 10.83 -10.28 14.77
C GLY A 12 9.83 -9.66 13.78
N SER A 13 10.07 -8.42 13.37
CA SER A 13 9.22 -7.74 12.37
C SER A 13 9.29 -8.40 10.98
N PHE A 14 10.49 -8.84 10.60
CA PHE A 14 10.72 -9.53 9.33
C PHE A 14 10.02 -10.89 9.30
N GLY A 15 10.16 -11.68 10.36
CA GLY A 15 9.49 -12.98 10.49
C GLY A 15 7.96 -12.86 10.48
N THR A 16 7.42 -11.86 11.18
CA THR A 16 5.97 -11.59 11.20
C THR A 16 5.46 -11.22 9.81
N THR A 17 6.17 -10.34 9.11
CA THR A 17 5.82 -9.94 7.73
C THR A 17 5.80 -11.15 6.79
N LEU A 18 6.81 -12.02 6.87
CA LEU A 18 6.94 -13.19 6.02
C LEU A 18 5.84 -14.23 6.31
N TYR A 19 5.50 -14.42 7.58
CA TYR A 19 4.38 -15.27 8.00
C TYR A 19 3.04 -14.76 7.47
N PHE A 20 2.75 -13.46 7.67
CA PHE A 20 1.52 -12.85 7.16
C PHE A 20 1.44 -12.92 5.65
N PHE A 21 2.55 -12.64 4.94
CA PHE A 21 2.61 -12.75 3.48
C PHE A 21 2.28 -14.17 3.01
N THR A 22 2.89 -15.18 3.63
CA THR A 22 2.66 -16.59 3.29
C THR A 22 1.21 -17.01 3.57
N LYS A 23 0.64 -16.55 4.69
CA LYS A 23 -0.76 -16.79 5.05
C LYS A 23 -1.71 -16.21 4.00
N VAL A 24 -1.51 -14.95 3.62
CA VAL A 24 -2.33 -14.27 2.60
C VAL A 24 -2.23 -15.00 1.25
N LEU A 25 -1.04 -15.43 0.85
CA LEU A 25 -0.84 -16.19 -0.39
C LEU A 25 -1.57 -17.54 -0.36
N THR A 26 -1.47 -18.23 0.77
CA THR A 26 -2.09 -19.55 0.97
C THR A 26 -3.61 -19.44 0.96
N ASP A 27 -4.18 -18.46 1.67
CA ASP A 27 -5.62 -18.19 1.67
C ASP A 27 -6.12 -17.85 0.26
N TYR A 28 -5.33 -17.09 -0.52
CA TYR A 28 -5.65 -16.81 -1.92
C TYR A 28 -5.66 -18.07 -2.79
N ILE A 29 -4.63 -18.92 -2.69
CA ILE A 29 -4.55 -20.17 -3.46
C ILE A 29 -5.69 -21.12 -3.07
N LEU A 30 -6.03 -21.20 -1.78
CA LEU A 30 -7.14 -22.02 -1.28
C LEU A 30 -8.48 -21.52 -1.81
N LYS A 31 -8.76 -20.21 -1.70
CA LYS A 31 -9.97 -19.59 -2.26
C LYS A 31 -10.07 -19.82 -3.77
N LYS A 32 -8.96 -19.65 -4.50
CA LYS A 32 -8.90 -19.92 -5.95
C LYS A 32 -9.21 -21.38 -6.28
N LYS A 33 -8.60 -22.33 -5.57
CA LYS A 33 -8.87 -23.77 -5.75
C LYS A 33 -10.30 -24.16 -5.39
N MET A 34 -10.92 -23.50 -4.40
CA MET A 34 -12.33 -23.72 -4.06
C MET A 34 -13.27 -23.24 -5.17
N ILE A 35 -12.98 -22.09 -5.79
CA ILE A 35 -13.71 -21.57 -6.94
C ILE A 35 -13.56 -22.51 -8.14
N ASP A 36 -12.33 -22.93 -8.47
CA ASP A 36 -12.04 -23.81 -9.62
C ASP A 36 -12.70 -25.20 -9.48
N LYS A 37 -12.91 -25.69 -8.26
CA LYS A 37 -13.56 -26.99 -7.98
C LYS A 37 -15.09 -26.92 -7.91
N GLY A 38 -15.71 -25.76 -8.18
CA GLY A 38 -17.17 -25.61 -8.23
C GLY A 38 -17.87 -25.65 -6.86
N PHE A 39 -17.15 -25.50 -5.75
CA PHE A 39 -17.71 -25.46 -4.39
C PHE A 39 -18.32 -24.11 -4.00
N VAL A 40 -18.55 -23.23 -4.97
CA VAL A 40 -19.00 -21.85 -4.74
C VAL A 40 -20.43 -21.72 -5.21
N ASN A 41 -21.38 -21.96 -4.30
CA ASN A 41 -22.78 -21.57 -4.45
C ASN A 41 -22.88 -20.10 -4.89
N GLU A 42 -23.89 -19.76 -5.68
CA GLU A 42 -24.14 -18.40 -6.19
C GLU A 42 -24.17 -17.33 -5.08
N GLU A 43 -24.58 -17.71 -3.87
CA GLU A 43 -24.56 -16.85 -2.66
C GLU A 43 -23.15 -16.48 -2.17
N SER A 44 -22.12 -17.29 -2.45
CA SER A 44 -20.74 -16.96 -2.10
C SER A 44 -20.15 -15.96 -3.10
N GLN A 45 -20.58 -15.99 -4.37
CA GLN A 45 -20.06 -15.09 -5.42
C GLN A 45 -20.48 -13.63 -5.22
N SER A 46 -21.65 -13.37 -4.62
CA SER A 46 -22.08 -12.01 -4.28
C SER A 46 -21.19 -11.41 -3.20
N ILE A 47 -20.83 -12.18 -2.17
CA ILE A 47 -19.91 -11.75 -1.10
C ILE A 47 -18.54 -11.40 -1.69
N PHE A 48 -17.98 -12.23 -2.59
CA PHE A 48 -16.67 -11.93 -3.21
C PHE A 48 -16.67 -10.68 -4.12
N LYS A 49 -17.81 -10.34 -4.74
CA LYS A 49 -17.94 -9.13 -5.57
C LYS A 49 -17.88 -7.85 -4.73
N ASP A 50 -18.52 -7.83 -3.55
CA ASP A 50 -18.52 -6.66 -2.68
C ASP A 50 -17.13 -6.35 -2.11
N TYR A 51 -16.40 -7.37 -1.64
CA TYR A 51 -15.02 -7.20 -1.17
C TYR A 51 -14.05 -6.73 -2.27
N SER A 52 -14.28 -7.14 -3.53
CA SER A 52 -13.44 -6.75 -4.66
C SER A 52 -13.70 -5.32 -5.12
N ALA A 53 -14.94 -4.85 -5.00
CA ALA A 53 -15.32 -3.47 -5.32
C ALA A 53 -14.72 -2.47 -4.34
N GLU A 54 -14.71 -2.79 -3.05
CA GLU A 54 -14.15 -1.94 -1.99
C GLU A 54 -12.63 -1.78 -2.12
N ASN A 55 -11.92 -2.84 -2.57
CA ASN A 55 -10.48 -2.83 -2.69
C ASN A 55 -9.96 -2.36 -4.06
N LYS A 56 -10.85 -2.12 -5.05
CA LYS A 56 -10.48 -1.75 -6.43
C LYS A 56 -9.65 -0.46 -6.51
N TYR A 57 -9.91 0.49 -5.62
CA TYR A 57 -9.21 1.79 -5.60
C TYR A 57 -8.03 1.82 -4.62
N SER A 58 -7.85 0.79 -3.79
CA SER A 58 -6.74 0.70 -2.83
C SER A 58 -5.37 0.71 -3.55
N SER A 59 -5.24 -0.08 -4.61
CA SER A 59 -4.01 -0.09 -5.44
C SER A 59 -3.73 1.27 -6.10
N LEU A 60 -4.79 2.01 -6.49
CA LEU A 60 -4.65 3.35 -7.08
C LEU A 60 -4.14 4.37 -6.04
N LYS A 61 -4.58 4.26 -4.78
CA LYS A 61 -4.09 5.08 -3.68
C LYS A 61 -2.59 4.90 -3.46
N TRP A 62 -2.15 3.65 -3.31
CA TRP A 62 -0.75 3.32 -3.03
C TRP A 62 0.18 3.65 -4.20
N GLY A 63 -0.27 3.40 -5.44
CA GLY A 63 0.50 3.79 -6.64
C GLY A 63 0.73 5.29 -6.74
N LEU A 64 -0.30 6.10 -6.43
CA LEU A 64 -0.20 7.55 -6.51
C LEU A 64 0.70 8.14 -5.41
N ILE A 65 0.60 7.61 -4.18
CA ILE A 65 1.49 7.98 -3.07
C ILE A 65 2.95 7.66 -3.44
N ALA A 66 3.23 6.46 -3.95
CA ALA A 66 4.57 6.07 -4.36
C ALA A 66 5.12 6.95 -5.49
N PHE A 67 4.27 7.31 -6.47
CA PHE A 67 4.64 8.17 -7.59
C PHE A 67 5.04 9.58 -7.15
N PHE A 68 4.19 10.25 -6.36
CA PHE A 68 4.48 11.61 -5.88
C PHE A 68 5.62 11.65 -4.86
N SER A 69 5.73 10.63 -4.01
CA SER A 69 6.88 10.44 -3.11
C SER A 69 8.18 10.31 -3.91
N GLY A 70 8.21 9.48 -4.96
CA GLY A 70 9.37 9.32 -5.83
C GLY A 70 9.77 10.61 -6.54
N ILE A 71 8.80 11.35 -7.09
CA ILE A 71 9.05 12.67 -7.71
C ILE A 71 9.65 13.64 -6.69
N SER A 72 9.13 13.66 -5.46
CA SER A 72 9.66 14.52 -4.42
C SER A 72 11.11 14.22 -4.09
N LEU A 73 11.50 12.95 -4.04
CA LEU A 73 12.88 12.55 -3.76
C LEU A 73 13.82 12.97 -4.90
N ILE A 74 13.39 12.80 -6.15
CA ILE A 74 14.14 13.26 -7.32
C ILE A 74 14.31 14.79 -7.30
N LEU A 75 13.27 15.54 -6.91
CA LEU A 75 13.34 16.99 -6.79
C LEU A 75 14.31 17.45 -5.68
N MET A 76 14.32 16.76 -4.55
CA MET A 76 15.24 17.09 -3.44
C MET A 76 16.70 16.91 -3.84
N ASP A 77 17.00 15.84 -4.57
CA ASP A 77 18.35 15.55 -5.08
C ASP A 77 18.79 16.62 -6.10
N TYR A 78 17.89 16.99 -7.01
CA TYR A 78 18.19 18.02 -8.02
C TYR A 78 18.39 19.43 -7.41
N LEU A 79 17.70 19.75 -6.32
CA LEU A 79 17.77 21.05 -5.66
C LEU A 79 18.93 21.15 -4.65
N ASP A 80 19.77 20.10 -4.51
CA ASP A 80 20.88 20.01 -3.55
C ASP A 80 20.48 20.51 -2.15
N VAL A 81 19.30 20.07 -1.70
CA VAL A 81 18.71 20.60 -0.48
C VAL A 81 19.48 20.07 0.72
N ARG A 82 20.05 21.00 1.48
CA ARG A 82 20.75 20.68 2.73
C ARG A 82 19.85 19.86 3.68
N PRO A 83 20.31 18.69 4.17
CA PRO A 83 19.51 17.79 5.01
C PRO A 83 19.18 18.37 6.39
N ASP A 84 19.94 19.36 6.84
CA ASP A 84 19.75 20.16 8.05
C ASP A 84 18.62 21.22 7.92
N SER A 85 18.07 21.40 6.73
CA SER A 85 16.96 22.33 6.49
C SER A 85 15.60 21.65 6.66
N THR A 86 14.58 22.43 7.03
CA THR A 86 13.17 21.98 7.07
C THR A 86 12.54 21.86 5.67
N LEU A 87 13.25 22.32 4.64
CA LEU A 87 12.81 22.45 3.26
C LEU A 87 12.51 21.09 2.57
N PRO A 88 13.32 20.02 2.72
CA PRO A 88 13.00 18.70 2.19
C PRO A 88 11.67 18.17 2.75
N TYR A 89 11.47 18.25 4.07
CA TYR A 89 10.23 17.79 4.70
C TYR A 89 9.00 18.52 4.17
N GLY A 90 9.13 19.82 3.89
CA GLY A 90 8.08 20.62 3.25
C GLY A 90 7.74 20.15 1.84
N ILE A 91 8.77 19.95 0.99
CA ILE A 91 8.59 19.47 -0.39
C ILE A 91 7.90 18.09 -0.37
N PHE A 92 8.34 17.19 0.51
CA PHE A 92 7.75 15.87 0.65
C PHE A 92 6.28 15.91 1.06
N ALA A 93 5.97 16.72 2.08
CA ALA A 93 4.61 16.84 2.60
C ALA A 93 3.65 17.41 1.54
N VAL A 94 4.10 18.41 0.77
CA VAL A 94 3.32 19.00 -0.31
C VAL A 94 3.09 17.99 -1.44
N ALA A 95 4.13 17.27 -1.86
CA ALA A 95 4.01 16.24 -2.89
C ALA A 95 3.05 15.12 -2.48
N LEU A 96 3.13 14.64 -1.22
CA LEU A 96 2.19 13.65 -0.69
C LEU A 96 0.76 14.17 -0.66
N SER A 97 0.56 15.41 -0.18
CA SER A 97 -0.76 16.05 -0.13
C SER A 97 -1.38 16.14 -1.53
N LEU A 98 -0.59 16.53 -2.54
CA LEU A 98 -1.02 16.53 -3.95
C LEU A 98 -1.42 15.13 -4.43
N GLY A 99 -0.64 14.11 -4.10
CA GLY A 99 -0.99 12.72 -4.39
C GLY A 99 -2.36 12.32 -3.79
N PHE A 100 -2.63 12.67 -2.54
CA PHE A 100 -3.93 12.40 -1.91
C PHE A 100 -5.09 13.19 -2.53
N LEU A 101 -4.87 14.46 -2.88
CA LEU A 101 -5.88 15.28 -3.54
C LEU A 101 -6.25 14.70 -4.91
N ILE A 102 -5.26 14.32 -5.71
CA ILE A 102 -5.49 13.72 -7.03
C ILE A 102 -6.20 12.36 -6.89
N TYR A 103 -5.82 11.54 -5.89
CA TYR A 103 -6.53 10.30 -5.58
C TYR A 103 -8.02 10.56 -5.32
N TYR A 104 -8.33 11.54 -4.47
CA TYR A 104 -9.70 11.90 -4.13
C TYR A 104 -10.49 12.33 -5.38
N PHE A 105 -9.92 13.17 -6.24
CA PHE A 105 -10.57 13.58 -7.49
C PHE A 105 -10.79 12.42 -8.45
N LEU A 106 -9.81 11.52 -8.59
CA LEU A 106 -9.94 10.33 -9.43
C LEU A 106 -11.07 9.43 -8.94
N VAL A 107 -11.07 9.06 -7.65
CA VAL A 107 -12.13 8.23 -7.06
C VAL A 107 -13.49 8.89 -7.22
N LYS A 108 -13.60 10.20 -6.91
CA LYS A 108 -14.84 10.95 -7.08
C LYS A 108 -15.37 10.94 -8.52
N LYS A 109 -14.48 10.91 -9.52
CA LYS A 109 -14.86 10.79 -10.93
C LYS A 109 -15.30 9.38 -11.31
N PHE A 110 -14.70 8.34 -10.74
CA PHE A 110 -15.05 6.94 -11.02
C PHE A 110 -16.29 6.45 -10.26
N THR A 111 -16.64 7.09 -9.15
CA THR A 111 -17.84 6.77 -8.35
C THR A 111 -19.11 7.48 -8.87
N LYS A 112 -18.97 8.48 -9.75
CA LYS A 112 -20.10 9.23 -10.35
C LYS A 112 -20.44 8.68 -11.72
#